data_AF-A0A645JHN0-F1
#
_entry.id   AF-A0A645JHN0-F1
#
_cell.length_a   1.000
_cell.length_b   1.000
_cell.length_c   1.000
_cell.angle_alpha   90.00
_cell.angle_beta   90.00
_cell.angle_gamma   90.00
#
_symmetry.space_group_name_H-M   'P 1'
#
loop_
_entity.id
_entity.type
_entity.pdbx_description
1 polymer ?
#
loop_
_entity_poly.entity_id
_entity_poly.type
_entity_poly.pdbx_seq_one_letter_code
_entity_poly.pdbx_strand_id
1 'polypeptide(L)'
;MLNILPCSLLEGQASGAVEGRGVWYFSASGAETIVRYDWNVRTTIRWMNYLAPLAAPVFRWNHDTVMREGARGLARKLATNVHIF
;
A
#
# COMPACT_ATOMS: atom_id res chain seq x y z
N MET A 1 -14.14 -1.78 -5.65
CA MET A 1 -13.89 -1.84 -7.10
C MET A 1 -12.40 -2.04 -7.32
N LEU A 2 -12.02 -2.88 -8.28
CA LEU A 2 -10.62 -3.15 -8.66
C LEU A 2 -10.45 -2.69 -10.10
N ASN A 3 -9.47 -1.83 -10.36
CA ASN A 3 -9.11 -1.36 -11.68
C ASN A 3 -7.67 -1.73 -12.00
N ILE A 4 -7.44 -2.28 -13.18
CA ILE A 4 -6.12 -2.78 -13.61
C ILE A 4 -5.86 -2.27 -15.01
N LEU A 5 -4.82 -1.46 -15.16
CA LEU A 5 -4.22 -1.15 -16.46
C LEU A 5 -2.89 -1.89 -16.53
N PRO A 6 -2.74 -2.83 -17.47
CA PRO A 6 -1.52 -3.63 -17.58
C PRO A 6 -0.26 -2.75 -17.58
N CYS A 7 0.74 -3.19 -16.81
CA CYS A 7 2.07 -2.56 -16.70
C CYS A 7 2.08 -1.08 -16.28
N SER A 8 0.96 -0.53 -15.77
CA SER A 8 0.86 0.91 -15.49
C SER A 8 0.08 1.23 -14.22
N LEU A 9 -1.05 0.56 -13.95
CA LEU A 9 -1.91 0.89 -12.82
C LEU A 9 -2.55 -0.35 -12.19
N LEU A 10 -2.54 -0.39 -10.86
CA LEU A 10 -3.39 -1.25 -10.05
C LEU A 10 -4.07 -0.39 -8.99
N GLU A 11 -5.39 -0.37 -8.98
CA GLU A 11 -6.18 0.41 -8.05
C GLU A 11 -7.20 -0.47 -7.36
N GLY A 12 -7.20 -0.43 -6.02
CA GLY A 12 -8.13 -1.19 -5.18
C GLY A 12 -8.85 -0.28 -4.19
N GLN A 13 -10.14 -0.54 -3.99
CA GLN A 13 -10.94 0.07 -2.93
C GLN A 13 -10.95 -0.85 -1.69
N ALA A 14 -10.53 -0.32 -0.55
CA ALA A 14 -10.74 -0.91 0.76
C ALA A 14 -12.11 -0.51 1.33
N SER A 15 -12.77 -1.45 1.99
CA SER A 15 -14.03 -1.26 2.71
C SER A 15 -14.04 -2.05 4.01
N GLY A 16 -14.90 -1.64 4.97
CA GLY A 16 -15.00 -2.26 6.29
C GLY A 16 -14.46 -1.35 7.38
N ALA A 17 -13.60 -1.87 8.27
CA ALA A 17 -13.00 -1.11 9.39
C ALA A 17 -12.13 0.08 8.93
N VAL A 18 -11.57 -0.06 7.73
CA VAL A 18 -10.80 0.96 7.03
C VAL A 18 -11.41 1.10 5.64
N GLU A 19 -11.70 2.35 5.26
CA GLU A 19 -12.26 2.69 3.96
C GLU A 19 -11.32 3.63 3.22
N GLY A 20 -11.16 3.39 1.92
CA GLY A 20 -10.40 4.27 1.05
C GLY A 20 -9.77 3.52 -0.10
N ARG A 21 -8.76 4.13 -0.71
CA ARG A 21 -8.20 3.69 -1.98
C ARG A 21 -6.70 3.44 -1.85
N GLY A 22 -6.27 2.31 -2.39
CA GLY A 22 -4.88 2.01 -2.66
C GLY A 22 -4.60 2.04 -4.15
N VAL A 23 -3.56 2.75 -4.55
CA VAL A 23 -3.14 2.85 -5.94
C VAL A 23 -1.66 2.53 -6.05
N TRP A 24 -1.33 1.64 -6.97
CA TRP A 24 0.04 1.35 -7.38
C TRP A 24 0.21 1.80 -8.82
N TYR A 25 1.17 2.69 -9.03
CA TYR A 25 1.63 3.12 -10.34
C TYR A 25 2.92 2.38 -10.67
N PHE A 26 2.99 1.89 -11.90
CA PHE A 26 4.15 1.18 -12.42
C PHE A 26 4.74 1.99 -13.57
N SER A 27 6.05 2.23 -13.54
CA SER A 27 6.76 2.82 -14.65
C SER A 27 8.09 2.11 -14.89
N ALA A 28 8.45 1.95 -16.16
CA ALA A 28 9.75 1.40 -16.53
C ALA A 28 10.84 2.45 -16.27
N SER A 29 11.97 1.99 -15.72
CA SER A 29 13.19 2.79 -15.53
C SER A 29 14.38 1.94 -15.96
N GLY A 30 14.65 1.91 -17.27
CA GLY A 30 15.67 1.03 -17.84
C GLY A 30 15.30 -0.45 -17.64
N ALA A 31 16.15 -1.19 -16.94
CA ALA A 31 15.91 -2.60 -16.59
C ALA A 31 15.05 -2.78 -15.32
N GLU A 32 14.73 -1.68 -14.63
CA GLU A 32 13.99 -1.70 -13.36
C GLU A 32 12.55 -1.24 -13.56
N THR A 33 11.70 -1.58 -12.59
CA THR A 33 10.33 -1.06 -12.49
C THR A 33 10.22 -0.22 -11.23
N ILE A 34 9.87 1.05 -11.39
CA ILE A 34 9.52 1.91 -10.26
C ILE A 34 8.05 1.64 -9.93
N VAL A 35 7.81 1.29 -8.68
CA VAL A 35 6.47 1.10 -8.13
C VAL A 35 6.21 2.21 -7.13
N ARG A 36 5.29 3.12 -7.46
CA ARG A 36 4.82 4.15 -6.53
C ARG A 36 3.49 3.73 -5.94
N TYR A 37 3.44 3.72 -4.61
CA TYR A 37 2.26 3.33 -3.86
C TYR A 37 1.66 4.54 -3.15
N ASP A 38 0.39 4.81 -3.45
CA ASP A 38 -0.41 5.82 -2.78
C ASP A 38 -1.50 5.12 -1.97
N TRP A 39 -1.53 5.38 -0.66
CA TRP A 39 -2.54 4.85 0.25
C TRP A 39 -3.33 5.98 0.89
N ASN A 40 -4.59 6.13 0.49
CA ASN A 40 -5.48 7.13 1.04
C ASN A 40 -6.67 6.42 1.69
N VAL A 41 -6.57 6.19 3.00
CA VAL A 41 -7.59 5.49 3.78
C VAL A 41 -7.93 6.22 5.07
N ARG A 42 -9.14 5.99 5.56
CA ARG A 42 -9.66 6.46 6.84
C ARG A 42 -10.26 5.31 7.64
N THR A 43 -10.19 5.41 8.95
CA THR A 43 -10.85 4.47 9.86
C THR A 43 -12.34 4.78 9.99
N THR A 44 -13.19 3.77 9.89
CA THR A 44 -14.65 3.94 9.96
C THR A 44 -15.19 3.70 11.37
N ILE A 45 -14.47 2.93 12.19
CA ILE A 45 -14.93 2.51 13.50
C ILE A 45 -14.70 3.61 14.55
N ARG A 46 -15.77 4.01 15.26
CA ARG A 46 -15.76 5.11 16.25
C ARG A 46 -14.61 5.00 17.26
N TRP A 47 -14.37 3.83 17.85
CA TRP A 47 -13.32 3.68 18.86
C TRP A 47 -11.91 3.88 18.27
N MET A 48 -11.69 3.49 17.01
CA MET A 48 -10.43 3.74 16.32
C MET A 48 -10.20 5.23 16.11
N ASN A 49 -11.26 5.97 15.75
CA ASN A 49 -11.20 7.42 15.58
C ASN A 49 -10.96 8.15 16.91
N TYR A 50 -11.51 7.67 18.02
CA TYR A 50 -11.23 8.22 19.36
C TYR A 50 -9.77 8.00 19.78
N LEU A 51 -9.22 6.80 19.51
CA LEU A 51 -7.82 6.49 19.84
C LEU A 51 -6.83 7.04 18.81
N ALA A 52 -7.29 7.55 17.66
CA ALA A 52 -6.44 7.98 16.56
C ALA A 52 -5.32 8.93 16.94
N PRO A 53 -5.49 9.95 17.82
CA PRO A 53 -4.39 10.85 18.17
C PRO A 53 -3.16 10.14 18.75
N LEU A 54 -3.36 9.04 19.47
CA LEU A 54 -2.30 8.25 20.09
C LEU A 54 -1.91 7.03 19.23
N ALA A 55 -2.90 6.40 18.60
CA ALA A 55 -2.71 5.16 17.86
C ALA A 55 -2.33 5.36 16.39
N ALA A 56 -2.58 6.52 15.80
CA ALA A 56 -2.22 6.83 14.41
C ALA A 56 -0.74 6.59 14.07
N PRO A 57 0.26 7.03 14.86
CA PRO A 57 1.65 6.72 14.55
C PRO A 57 1.94 5.21 14.58
N VAL A 58 1.35 4.48 15.52
CA VAL A 58 1.50 3.02 15.62
C VAL A 58 0.85 2.32 14.42
N PHE A 59 -0.36 2.71 14.05
CA PHE A 59 -1.05 2.15 12.89
C PHE A 59 -0.30 2.43 11.58
N ARG A 60 0.24 3.64 11.42
CA ARG A 60 1.07 3.98 10.26
C ARG A 60 2.33 3.13 10.22
N TRP A 61 3.06 3.02 11.33
CA TRP A 61 4.26 2.19 11.41
C TRP A 61 3.98 0.70 11.11
N ASN A 62 2.92 0.16 11.69
CA ASN A 62 2.51 -1.22 11.44
C ASN A 62 2.18 -1.42 9.96
N HIS A 63 1.40 -0.50 9.38
CA HIS A 63 1.04 -0.55 7.96
C HIS A 63 2.26 -0.43 7.04
N ASP A 64 3.19 0.48 7.32
CA ASP A 64 4.43 0.64 6.56
C ASP A 64 5.29 -0.63 6.63
N THR A 65 5.32 -1.28 7.80
CA THR A 65 6.03 -2.56 7.99
C THR A 65 5.40 -3.67 7.16
N VAL A 66 4.08 -3.82 7.20
CA VAL A 66 3.35 -4.80 6.39
C VAL A 66 3.58 -4.56 4.90
N MET A 67 3.56 -3.30 4.44
CA MET A 67 3.82 -2.98 3.04
C MET A 67 5.26 -3.26 2.61
N ARG A 68 6.24 -3.01 3.49
CA ARG A 68 7.66 -3.37 3.25
C ARG A 68 7.83 -4.88 3.12
N GLU A 69 7.21 -5.66 3.99
CA GLU A 69 7.23 -7.13 3.90
C GLU A 69 6.50 -7.63 2.66
N GLY A 70 5.38 -7.00 2.29
CA GLY A 70 4.68 -7.28 1.04
C GLY A 70 5.57 -7.08 -0.19
N ALA A 71 6.28 -5.95 -0.26
CA ALA A 71 7.22 -5.65 -1.33
C ALA A 71 8.37 -6.67 -1.40
N ARG A 72 8.95 -7.03 -0.25
CA ARG A 72 9.99 -8.09 -0.16
C ARG A 72 9.46 -9.46 -0.60
N GLY A 73 8.23 -9.80 -0.20
CA GLY A 73 7.57 -11.04 -0.61
C GLY A 73 7.31 -11.11 -2.11
N LEU A 74 6.88 -10.01 -2.70
CA LEU A 74 6.68 -9.91 -4.15
C LEU A 74 8.01 -10.04 -4.90
N ALA A 75 9.07 -9.39 -4.43
CA ALA A 75 10.40 -9.49 -5.03
C ALA A 75 10.91 -10.94 -5.04
N ARG A 76 10.76 -11.66 -3.91
CA ARG A 76 11.08 -13.10 -3.83
C ARG A 76 10.29 -13.93 -4.83
N LYS A 77 8.97 -13.68 -4.96
CA LYS A 77 8.11 -14.41 -5.90
C LYS A 77 8.51 -14.17 -7.37
N LEU A 78 9.03 -12.99 -7.67
CA LEU A 78 9.51 -12.62 -9.01
C LEU A 78 11.00 -12.89 -9.23
N ALA A 79 11.68 -13.50 -8.26
CA ALA A 79 13.13 -13.74 -8.28
C ALA A 79 13.95 -12.46 -8.59
N THR A 80 13.53 -11.33 -8.02
CA THR A 80 14.18 -10.03 -8.21
C THR A 80 14.51 -9.37 -6.86
N ASN A 81 15.25 -8.26 -6.91
CA ASN A 81 15.53 -7.41 -5.77
C ASN A 81 14.53 -6.27 -5.67
N VAL A 82 14.30 -5.77 -4.46
CA VAL A 82 13.47 -4.58 -4.23
C VAL A 82 14.21 -3.61 -3.33
N HIS A 83 14.24 -2.36 -3.77
CA HIS A 83 14.76 -1.23 -3.01
C HIS A 83 13.56 -0.38 -2.58
N ILE A 84 13.43 -0.15 -1.28
CA ILE A 84 12.33 0.61 -0.69
C ILE A 84 12.93 1.89 -0.13
N PHE A 85 12.46 3.02 -0.66
CA PHE A 85 12.86 4.37 -0.25
C PHE A 85 11.82 4.97 0.70
#